data_AF-A0A7C9F0X0-F1
#
_entry.id   AF-A0A7C9F0X0-F1
#
_cell.length_a   1.000
_cell.length_b   1.000
_cell.length_c   1.000
_cell.angle_alpha   90.00
_cell.angle_beta   90.00
_cell.angle_gamma   90.00
#
_symmetry.space_group_name_H-M   'P 1'
#
loop_
_entity.id
_entity.type
_entity.pdbx_description
1 polymer ?
#
loop_
_entity_poly.entity_id
_entity_poly.type
_entity_poly.pdbx_seq_one_letter_code
_entity_poly.pdbx_strand_id
1 'polypeptide(L)'
;KKSNLKFLMSKLREVGVTIVKTTEFVQGQTCRWGLAWSFMPTAKRLVSSHVVEKSNLSFMLEGLHCQTSAFNVLQSVESFFGLFGATCKSNPSSFMVDCLQ
;
A
#
# COMPACT_ATOMS: atom_id res chain seq x y z
N LYS A 1 -25.12 -3.89 -5.52
CA LYS A 1 -24.68 -2.54 -6.00
C LYS A 1 -23.16 -2.51 -6.18
N LYS A 2 -22.66 -3.01 -7.33
CA LYS A 2 -21.26 -2.92 -7.81
C LYS A 2 -21.21 -2.43 -9.27
N SER A 3 -22.39 -2.18 -9.86
CA SER A 3 -22.60 -1.78 -11.25
C SER A 3 -22.02 -0.40 -11.56
N ASN A 4 -22.20 0.58 -10.66
CA ASN A 4 -21.70 1.94 -10.87
C ASN A 4 -20.17 2.00 -10.96
N LEU A 5 -19.45 1.14 -10.21
CA LEU A 5 -17.99 1.13 -10.23
C LEU A 5 -17.45 0.63 -11.57
N LYS A 6 -18.01 -0.45 -12.11
CA LYS A 6 -17.63 -0.98 -13.43
C LYS A 6 -17.89 0.06 -14.53
N PHE A 7 -19.06 0.70 -14.49
CA PHE A 7 -19.40 1.76 -15.45
C PHE A 7 -18.41 2.93 -15.38
N LEU A 8 -18.10 3.40 -14.17
CA LEU A 8 -17.19 4.54 -13.98
C LEU A 8 -15.76 4.20 -14.42
N MET A 9 -15.27 2.99 -14.12
CA MET A 9 -13.99 2.51 -14.62
C MET A 9 -13.94 2.45 -16.15
N SER A 10 -15.04 2.02 -16.80
CA SER A 10 -15.15 2.03 -18.27
C SER A 10 -15.01 3.45 -18.81
N LYS A 11 -15.77 4.41 -18.25
CA LYS A 11 -15.69 5.81 -18.68
C LYS A 11 -14.32 6.44 -18.47
N LEU A 12 -13.64 6.14 -17.37
CA LEU A 12 -12.27 6.62 -17.15
C LEU A 12 -11.30 6.10 -18.21
N ARG A 13 -11.42 4.83 -18.59
CA ARG A 13 -10.59 4.24 -19.67
C ARG A 13 -10.89 4.85 -21.03
N GLU A 14 -12.17 5.14 -21.31
CA GLU A 14 -12.56 5.82 -22.56
C GLU A 14 -11.94 7.22 -22.69
N VAL A 15 -11.76 7.95 -21.59
CA VAL A 15 -11.12 9.28 -21.61
C VAL A 15 -9.59 9.23 -21.49
N GLY A 16 -8.97 8.06 -21.61
CA GLY A 16 -7.52 7.91 -21.66
C GLY A 16 -6.82 7.86 -20.30
N VAL A 17 -7.54 7.61 -19.21
CA VAL A 17 -6.91 7.32 -17.91
C VAL A 17 -6.15 5.99 -18.00
N THR A 18 -4.87 6.03 -17.65
CA THR A 18 -3.94 4.90 -17.70
C THR A 18 -3.88 4.13 -16.38
N ILE A 19 -4.12 4.80 -15.24
CA ILE A 19 -4.07 4.20 -13.91
C ILE A 19 -5.45 4.32 -13.26
N VAL A 20 -6.02 3.19 -12.85
CA VAL A 20 -7.28 3.13 -12.08
C VAL A 20 -7.11 2.16 -10.92
N LYS A 21 -7.39 2.61 -9.70
CA LYS A 21 -7.29 1.83 -8.46
C LYS A 21 -8.61 1.88 -7.69
N THR A 22 -8.98 0.78 -7.06
CA THR A 22 -10.22 0.66 -6.28
C THR A 22 -9.92 0.09 -4.91
N THR A 23 -10.66 0.52 -3.90
CA THR A 23 -10.61 -0.05 -2.56
C THR A 23 -12.03 -0.22 -2.01
N GLU A 24 -12.21 -1.10 -1.03
CA GLU A 24 -13.48 -1.32 -0.34
C GLU A 24 -13.36 -0.86 1.11
N PHE A 25 -14.32 -0.05 1.55
CA PHE A 25 -14.48 0.37 2.94
C PHE A 25 -15.67 -0.37 3.53
N VAL A 26 -15.43 -1.16 4.57
CA VAL A 26 -16.47 -1.97 5.24
C VAL A 26 -16.65 -1.50 6.67
N GLN A 27 -17.87 -1.13 7.04
CA GLN A 27 -18.26 -0.77 8.40
C GLN A 27 -19.58 -1.46 8.77
N GLY A 28 -19.48 -2.53 9.56
CA GLY A 28 -20.63 -3.38 9.89
C GLY A 28 -21.26 -3.97 8.62
N GLN A 29 -22.55 -3.69 8.39
CA GLN A 29 -23.28 -4.12 7.19
C GLN A 29 -23.15 -3.13 6.01
N THR A 30 -22.46 -2.00 6.19
CA THR A 30 -22.29 -0.99 5.14
C THR A 30 -20.97 -1.19 4.41
N CYS A 31 -21.05 -1.44 3.10
CA CYS A 31 -19.88 -1.46 2.21
C CYS A 31 -19.91 -0.27 1.26
N ARG A 32 -18.78 0.42 1.12
CA ARG A 32 -18.54 1.52 0.18
C ARG A 32 -17.30 1.23 -0.67
N TRP A 33 -17.22 1.84 -1.83
CA TRP A 33 -16.10 1.68 -2.74
C TRP A 33 -15.39 3.02 -2.93
N GLY A 34 -14.07 3.03 -2.77
CA GLY A 34 -13.19 4.12 -3.19
C GLY A 34 -12.67 3.87 -4.60
N LEU A 35 -12.53 4.93 -5.40
CA LEU A 35 -11.97 4.91 -6.75
C LEU A 35 -10.97 6.06 -6.88
N ALA A 36 -9.74 5.75 -7.29
CA ALA A 36 -8.70 6.72 -7.59
C ALA A 36 -8.18 6.51 -9.02
N TRP A 37 -7.84 7.59 -9.71
CA TRP A 37 -7.37 7.54 -11.09
C TRP A 37 -6.25 8.54 -11.39
N SER A 38 -5.46 8.27 -12.42
CA SER A 38 -4.40 9.16 -12.90
C SER A 38 -4.15 8.98 -14.39
N PHE A 39 -3.81 10.08 -15.06
CA PHE A 39 -3.35 10.11 -16.47
C PHE A 39 -1.85 9.85 -16.60
N MET A 40 -1.13 9.58 -15.50
CA MET A 40 0.30 9.36 -15.56
C MET A 40 0.64 8.15 -16.46
N PRO A 41 1.59 8.27 -17.40
CA PRO A 41 1.97 7.16 -18.25
C PRO A 41 2.40 5.97 -17.40
N THR A 42 1.85 4.79 -17.70
CA THR A 42 2.20 3.53 -17.01
C THR A 42 3.70 3.22 -17.10
N ALA A 43 4.39 3.84 -18.06
CA ALA A 43 5.83 3.74 -18.32
C ALA A 43 6.74 4.52 -17.34
N LYS A 44 6.21 5.37 -16.44
CA LYS A 44 7.05 6.06 -15.43
C LYS A 44 7.26 5.26 -14.14
N ARG A 45 7.25 3.94 -14.23
CA ARG A 45 7.95 3.06 -13.27
C ARG A 45 9.29 2.59 -13.86
N LEU A 46 9.96 3.46 -14.61
CA LEU A 46 11.40 3.31 -14.80
C LEU A 46 12.05 3.96 -13.60
N VAL A 47 12.66 3.10 -12.78
CA VAL A 47 13.71 3.45 -11.83
C VAL A 47 14.55 4.57 -12.45
N SER A 48 14.39 5.79 -11.95
CA SER A 48 15.26 6.90 -12.31
C SER A 48 16.63 6.56 -11.77
N SER A 49 17.51 6.11 -12.65
CA SER A 49 18.92 5.89 -12.39
C SER A 49 19.60 7.26 -12.18
N HIS A 50 20.47 7.32 -11.17
CA HIS A 50 21.41 8.41 -10.89
C HIS A 50 20.90 9.69 -10.21
N VAL A 51 20.45 9.57 -8.95
CA VAL A 51 20.90 10.46 -7.86
C VAL A 51 20.98 9.58 -6.60
N VAL A 52 22.00 9.72 -5.76
CA VAL A 52 21.96 9.20 -4.38
C VAL A 52 20.94 10.05 -3.62
N GLU A 53 19.67 9.90 -3.96
CA GLU A 53 18.56 10.28 -3.10
C GLU A 53 18.37 9.10 -2.15
N LYS A 54 18.15 9.39 -0.85
CA LYS A 54 17.55 8.43 0.07
C LYS A 54 16.21 7.99 -0.54
N SER A 55 16.24 6.94 -1.36
CA SER A 55 15.05 6.41 -1.99
C SER A 55 14.25 5.73 -0.90
N ASN A 56 13.30 6.45 -0.32
CA ASN A 56 12.34 5.86 0.62
C ASN A 56 11.56 4.79 -0.16
N LEU A 57 11.94 3.52 0.04
CA LEU A 57 11.27 2.38 -0.58
C LEU A 57 9.95 2.17 0.14
N SER A 58 8.85 2.55 -0.52
CA SER A 58 7.50 2.30 -0.02
C SER A 58 6.82 1.20 -0.82
N PHE A 59 6.15 0.29 -0.13
CA PHE A 59 5.27 -0.72 -0.74
C PHE A 59 3.98 -0.81 0.08
N MET A 60 2.93 -1.32 -0.56
CA MET A 60 1.65 -1.59 0.09
C MET A 60 1.52 -3.09 0.29
N LEU A 61 1.24 -3.51 1.52
CA LEU A 61 0.91 -4.90 1.82
C LEU A 61 -0.55 -5.15 1.43
N GLU A 62 -0.77 -6.10 0.52
CA GLU A 62 -2.10 -6.52 0.07
C GLU A 62 -2.37 -7.97 0.54
N GLY A 63 -3.64 -8.38 0.64
CA GLY A 63 -4.01 -9.77 0.95
C GLY A 63 -3.90 -10.17 2.44
N LEU A 64 -3.76 -9.21 3.35
CA LEU A 64 -3.79 -9.46 4.80
C LEU A 64 -5.19 -9.91 5.27
N HIS A 65 -5.24 -10.82 6.24
CA HIS A 65 -6.48 -11.24 6.87
C HIS A 65 -7.11 -10.08 7.66
N CYS A 66 -8.45 -10.02 7.75
CA CYS A 66 -9.17 -8.91 8.38
C CYS A 66 -8.85 -8.70 9.88
N GLN A 67 -8.29 -9.72 10.54
CA GLN A 67 -7.88 -9.66 11.95
C GLN A 67 -6.43 -9.17 12.12
N THR A 68 -5.69 -8.95 11.03
CA THR A 68 -4.31 -8.50 11.09
C THR A 68 -4.27 -6.97 11.19
N SER A 69 -3.96 -6.48 12.38
CA SER A 69 -3.78 -5.05 12.62
C SER A 69 -2.40 -4.56 12.14
N ALA A 70 -2.25 -3.25 11.97
CA ALA A 70 -0.95 -2.64 11.67
C ALA A 70 0.09 -2.96 12.77
N PHE A 71 -0.33 -3.04 14.03
CA PHE A 71 0.54 -3.39 15.15
C PHE A 71 1.08 -4.83 15.02
N ASN A 72 0.23 -5.78 14.58
CA ASN A 72 0.66 -7.16 14.34
C ASN A 72 1.72 -7.23 13.23
N VAL A 73 1.59 -6.38 12.20
CA VAL A 73 2.61 -6.26 11.14
C VAL A 73 3.91 -5.74 11.72
N LEU A 74 3.87 -4.68 12.54
CA LEU A 74 5.06 -4.09 13.15
C LEU A 74 5.83 -5.10 14.02
N GLN A 75 5.12 -5.88 14.84
CA GLN A 75 5.72 -6.95 15.65
C GLN A 75 6.31 -8.09 14.81
N SER A 76 5.66 -8.43 13.69
CA SER A 76 6.16 -9.46 12.77
C SER A 76 7.47 -9.05 12.10
N VAL A 77 7.59 -7.76 11.75
CA VAL A 77 8.82 -7.19 11.17
C VAL A 77 9.97 -7.21 12.17
N GLU A 78 9.72 -6.79 13.43
CA GLU A 78 10.71 -6.85 14.51
C GLU A 78 11.20 -8.29 14.75
N SER A 79 10.28 -9.24 14.86
CA SER A 79 10.59 -10.67 15.01
C SER A 79 11.40 -11.21 13.83
N PHE A 80 11.03 -10.83 12.61
CA PHE A 80 11.72 -11.26 11.39
C PHE A 80 13.18 -10.82 11.40
N PHE A 81 13.47 -9.56 11.73
CA PHE A 81 14.85 -9.09 11.82
C PHE A 81 15.63 -9.75 12.97
N GLY A 82 14.98 -10.01 14.10
CA GLY A 82 15.58 -10.76 15.21
C GLY A 82 16.06 -12.17 14.79
N LEU A 83 15.34 -12.85 13.87
CA LEU A 83 15.77 -14.15 13.33
C LEU A 83 17.09 -14.07 12.55
N PHE A 84 17.41 -12.92 11.97
CA PHE A 84 18.67 -12.68 11.26
C PHE A 84 19.76 -12.05 12.14
N GLY A 85 19.55 -12.02 13.46
CA GLY A 85 20.53 -11.53 14.43
C GLY A 85 20.60 -10.01 14.55
N ALA A 86 19.68 -9.28 13.93
CA ALA A 86 19.60 -7.83 14.10
C ALA A 86 18.92 -7.47 15.43
N THR A 87 19.45 -6.46 16.13
CA THR A 87 18.79 -5.92 17.33
C THR A 87 17.85 -4.82 16.89
N CYS A 88 16.56 -5.11 16.80
CA CYS A 88 15.55 -4.15 16.40
C CYS A 88 14.60 -3.82 17.56
N LYS A 89 14.09 -2.59 17.58
CA LYS A 89 13.08 -2.13 18.52
C LYS A 89 11.96 -1.44 17.77
N SER A 90 10.73 -1.90 17.96
CA SER A 90 9.56 -1.24 17.37
C SER A 90 9.09 -0.04 18.20
N ASN A 91 8.66 1.03 17.51
CA ASN A 91 7.97 2.18 18.09
C ASN A 91 6.53 2.23 17.55
N PRO A 92 5.53 1.84 18.36
CA PRO A 92 4.13 1.82 17.94
C PRO A 92 3.54 3.21 17.67
N SER A 93 4.05 4.25 18.36
CA SER A 93 3.52 5.61 18.25
C SER A 93 3.87 6.28 16.92
N SER A 94 5.05 5.98 16.39
CA SER A 94 5.54 6.51 15.11
C SER A 94 5.48 5.49 13.97
N PHE A 95 5.05 4.26 14.24
CA PHE A 95 5.04 3.14 13.30
C PHE A 95 6.40 2.91 12.63
N MET A 96 7.46 2.82 13.43
CA MET A 96 8.84 2.61 12.97
C MET A 96 9.47 1.38 13.64
N VAL A 97 10.45 0.78 12.98
CA VAL A 97 11.33 -0.26 13.57
C VAL A 97 12.75 0.24 13.42
N ASP A 98 13.39 0.52 14.56
CA ASP A 98 14.78 0.95 14.61
C ASP A 98 15.65 -0.30 14.75
N CYS A 99 16.52 -0.57 13.78
CA CYS A 99 17.45 -1.69 13.81
C CYS A 99 18.88 -1.20 14.00
N LEU A 100 19.55 -1.72 15.02
CA LEU A 100 20.99 -1.57 15.21
C LEU A 100 21.68 -2.71 14.47
N GLN A 101 22.64 -2.35 13.61
CA GLN A 101 23.47 -3.25 12.84
C GLN A 101 24.84 -3.40 13.49
#